data_AF-A0A9F7RJ34-F1
#
_entry.id   AF-A0A9F7RJ34-F1
#
_cell.length_a   1.000
_cell.length_b   1.000
_cell.length_c   1.000
_cell.angle_alpha   90.00
_cell.angle_beta   90.00
_cell.angle_gamma   90.00
#
_symmetry.space_group_name_H-M   'P 1'
#
loop_
_entity.id
_entity.type
_entity.pdbx_description
1 polymer ?
#
loop_
_entity_poly.entity_id
_entity_poly.type
_entity_poly.pdbx_seq_one_letter_code
_entity_poly.pdbx_strand_id
1 'polypeptide(L)'
;MSSPSIPLPPLPPSPLAMEYLNDFDLLKFESGLDERFSDEQLVSLSVRELNRHLRGVSKDEVVRLKQKRRTLKNRGYAQSCRYKRLQHRHALESEKHILTQQLEQLQCELSRVLRERDAYKARYEKLVNSSEAQPTQTNNPPSPPTDYFL
;
A
#
# COMPACT_ATOMS: atom_id res chain seq x y z
N MET A 1 40.54 -33.67 -41.34
CA MET A 1 41.28 -34.15 -40.16
C MET A 1 40.40 -33.87 -38.95
N SER A 2 39.77 -34.90 -38.38
CA SER A 2 38.89 -34.76 -37.22
C SER A 2 39.73 -34.82 -35.95
N SER A 3 39.71 -33.77 -35.14
CA SER A 3 40.42 -33.73 -33.86
C SER A 3 39.75 -34.68 -32.84
N PRO A 4 40.52 -35.43 -32.03
CA PRO A 4 39.94 -36.28 -31.00
C PRO A 4 39.38 -35.42 -29.85
N SER A 5 38.15 -35.73 -29.42
CA SER A 5 37.53 -35.10 -28.26
C SER A 5 38.10 -35.71 -26.99
N ILE A 6 38.84 -34.92 -26.20
CA ILE A 6 39.34 -35.33 -24.89
C ILE A 6 38.16 -35.32 -23.90
N PRO A 7 37.92 -36.37 -23.11
CA PRO A 7 36.89 -36.36 -22.08
C PRO A 7 37.26 -35.33 -21.01
N LEU A 8 36.42 -34.32 -20.78
CA LEU A 8 36.61 -33.42 -19.65
C LEU A 8 36.47 -34.20 -18.33
N PRO A 9 37.32 -33.95 -17.31
CA PRO A 9 37.10 -34.47 -15.97
C PRO A 9 35.77 -33.94 -15.41
N PRO A 10 35.06 -34.73 -14.58
CA PRO A 10 33.84 -34.27 -13.94
C PRO A 10 34.13 -33.02 -13.11
N LEU A 11 33.35 -31.97 -13.32
CA LEU A 11 33.45 -30.73 -12.55
C LEU A 11 33.25 -31.05 -11.05
N PRO A 12 34.03 -30.43 -10.16
CA PRO A 12 33.77 -30.56 -8.73
C PRO A 12 32.35 -30.03 -8.42
N PRO A 13 31.63 -30.65 -7.47
CA PRO A 13 30.31 -30.19 -7.08
C PRO A 13 30.38 -28.73 -6.67
N SER A 14 29.40 -27.94 -7.12
CA SER A 14 29.37 -26.51 -6.84
C SER A 14 29.36 -26.25 -5.32
N PRO A 15 29.94 -25.15 -4.84
CA PRO A 15 29.92 -24.80 -3.41
C PRO A 15 28.50 -24.78 -2.81
N LEU A 16 27.50 -24.42 -3.62
CA LEU A 16 26.08 -24.50 -3.27
C LEU A 16 25.63 -25.95 -3.02
N ALA A 17 26.07 -26.92 -3.82
CA ALA A 17 25.71 -28.32 -3.61
C ALA A 17 26.24 -28.87 -2.27
N MET A 18 27.43 -28.43 -1.84
CA MET A 18 27.99 -28.79 -0.52
C MET A 18 27.20 -28.15 0.62
N GLU A 19 26.71 -26.92 0.45
CA GLU A 19 25.83 -26.25 1.43
C GLU A 19 24.47 -26.97 1.55
N TYR A 20 23.90 -27.42 0.43
CA TYR A 20 22.64 -28.18 0.41
C TYR A 20 22.73 -29.58 1.06
N LEU A 21 23.87 -30.27 0.97
CA LEU A 21 24.06 -31.54 1.67
C LEU A 21 24.16 -31.37 3.19
N ASN A 22 24.72 -30.25 3.67
CA ASN A 22 24.74 -29.92 5.10
C ASN A 22 23.33 -29.67 5.66
N ASP A 23 22.44 -29.06 4.87
CA ASP A 23 21.04 -28.85 5.25
C ASP A 23 20.23 -30.15 5.23
N PHE A 24 20.55 -31.09 4.33
CA PHE A 24 19.89 -32.40 4.28
C PHE A 24 20.29 -33.29 5.47
N ASP A 25 21.56 -33.25 5.90
CA ASP A 25 22.02 -33.93 7.12
C ASP A 25 21.42 -33.33 8.40
N LEU A 26 20.99 -32.07 8.37
CA LEU A 26 20.36 -31.40 9.51
C LEU A 26 18.93 -31.92 9.79
N LEU A 27 18.21 -32.36 8.75
CA LEU A 27 16.90 -32.99 8.84
C LEU A 27 16.96 -34.46 9.31
N LYS A 28 18.13 -35.10 9.23
CA LYS A 28 18.26 -36.54 9.52
C LYS A 28 18.57 -36.84 10.99
N PHE A 29 18.87 -35.80 11.80
CA PHE A 29 19.28 -35.91 13.20
C PHE A 29 18.36 -35.15 14.16
N GLU A 30 17.08 -35.00 13.82
CA GLU A 30 16.05 -34.38 14.65
C GLU A 30 15.81 -35.12 15.99
N SER A 31 16.20 -36.40 16.08
CA SER A 31 15.78 -37.32 17.15
C SER A 31 16.35 -37.08 18.55
N GLY A 32 17.36 -36.22 18.74
CA GLY A 32 17.99 -35.99 20.06
C GLY A 32 17.78 -34.59 20.66
N LEU A 33 17.32 -33.61 19.88
CA LEU A 33 17.19 -32.21 20.33
C LEU A 33 15.78 -31.85 20.77
N ASP A 34 14.78 -32.55 20.22
CA ASP A 34 13.37 -32.36 20.54
C ASP A 34 13.03 -32.76 21.98
N GLU A 35 13.90 -33.55 22.62
CA GLU A 35 13.68 -34.04 23.99
C GLU A 35 14.04 -33.00 25.07
N ARG A 36 14.90 -32.01 24.76
CA ARG A 36 15.33 -30.98 25.74
C ARG A 36 14.43 -29.74 25.79
N PHE A 37 13.88 -29.32 24.65
CA PHE A 37 13.03 -28.13 24.55
C PHE A 37 11.96 -28.33 23.50
N SER A 38 10.72 -27.92 23.82
CA SER A 38 9.74 -27.71 22.76
C SER A 38 10.14 -26.52 21.87
N ASP A 39 9.66 -26.52 20.63
CA ASP A 39 9.89 -25.41 19.69
C ASP A 39 9.45 -24.06 20.28
N GLU A 40 8.32 -24.03 20.96
CA GLU A 40 7.76 -22.84 21.61
C GLU A 40 8.64 -22.34 22.77
N GLN A 41 9.16 -23.25 23.59
CA GLN A 41 10.12 -22.92 24.64
C GLN A 41 11.43 -22.39 24.04
N LEU A 42 11.94 -23.04 22.99
CA LEU A 42 13.21 -22.66 22.38
C LEU A 42 13.18 -21.24 21.78
N VAL A 43 12.07 -20.85 21.15
CA VAL A 43 11.95 -19.48 20.61
C VAL A 43 11.78 -18.43 21.71
N SER A 44 11.06 -18.76 22.78
CA SER A 44 10.67 -17.84 23.86
C SER A 44 11.79 -17.55 24.87
N LEU A 45 12.68 -18.52 25.16
CA LEU A 45 13.81 -18.32 26.07
C LEU A 45 14.64 -17.08 25.71
N SER A 46 15.01 -16.25 26.67
CA SER A 46 15.98 -15.18 26.39
C SER A 46 17.34 -15.76 25.96
N VAL A 47 18.21 -14.94 25.36
CA VAL A 47 19.58 -15.37 25.03
C VAL A 47 20.34 -15.80 26.29
N ARG A 48 20.14 -15.09 27.41
CA ARG A 48 20.77 -15.39 28.70
C ARG A 48 20.32 -16.74 29.26
N GLU A 49 19.02 -17.01 29.23
CA GLU A 49 18.47 -18.27 29.73
C GLU A 49 18.87 -19.44 28.84
N LEU A 50 18.84 -19.27 27.51
CA LEU A 50 19.32 -20.29 26.59
C LEU A 50 20.79 -20.63 26.87
N ASN A 51 21.66 -19.63 26.98
CA ASN A 51 23.08 -19.83 27.27
C ASN A 51 23.32 -20.49 28.64
N ARG A 52 22.44 -20.30 29.63
CA ARG A 52 22.52 -21.00 30.92
C ARG A 52 22.28 -22.50 30.76
N HIS A 53 21.28 -22.90 29.98
CA HIS A 53 20.97 -24.31 29.73
C HIS A 53 22.00 -25.00 28.81
N LEU A 54 22.72 -24.22 28.00
CA LEU A 54 23.78 -24.73 27.11
C LEU A 54 25.12 -24.99 27.82
N ARG A 55 25.24 -24.73 29.12
CA ARG A 55 26.47 -25.03 29.87
C ARG A 55 26.67 -26.55 29.95
N GLY A 56 27.88 -27.01 29.62
CA GLY A 56 28.21 -28.44 29.62
C GLY A 56 27.67 -29.23 28.42
N VAL A 57 26.99 -28.56 27.47
CA VAL A 57 26.52 -29.15 26.22
C VAL A 57 27.66 -29.16 25.19
N SER A 58 27.71 -30.18 24.34
CA SER A 58 28.73 -30.30 23.28
C SER A 58 28.64 -29.14 22.27
N LYS A 59 29.76 -28.77 21.65
CA LYS A 59 29.81 -27.67 20.69
C LYS A 59 28.85 -27.89 19.51
N ASP A 60 28.79 -29.11 18.99
CA ASP A 60 27.94 -29.45 17.84
C ASP A 60 26.45 -29.37 18.20
N GLU A 61 26.06 -29.80 19.39
CA GLU A 61 24.69 -29.67 19.89
C GLU A 61 24.31 -28.20 20.12
N VAL A 62 25.23 -27.36 20.62
CA VAL A 62 25.03 -25.91 20.74
C VAL A 62 24.77 -25.26 19.38
N VAL A 63 25.56 -25.61 18.36
CA VAL A 63 25.40 -25.08 16.99
C VAL A 63 24.04 -25.48 16.43
N ARG A 64 23.67 -26.75 16.52
CA ARG A 64 22.37 -27.25 16.05
C ARG A 64 21.20 -26.56 16.77
N LEU A 65 21.25 -26.41 18.09
CA LEU A 65 20.17 -25.78 18.85
C LEU A 65 20.00 -24.30 18.49
N LYS A 66 21.11 -23.58 18.26
CA LYS A 66 21.09 -22.19 17.78
C LYS A 66 20.54 -22.09 16.36
N GLN A 67 20.92 -23.01 15.47
CA GLN A 67 20.41 -23.06 14.11
C GLN A 67 18.90 -23.34 14.10
N LYS A 68 18.45 -24.36 14.85
CA LYS A 68 17.02 -24.66 15.04
C LYS A 68 16.26 -23.43 15.53
N ARG A 69 16.76 -22.76 16.56
CA ARG A 69 16.16 -21.53 17.08
C ARG A 69 16.09 -20.41 16.03
N ARG A 70 17.13 -20.24 15.21
CA ARG A 70 17.17 -19.24 14.14
C ARG A 70 16.10 -19.53 13.09
N THR A 71 15.98 -20.77 12.64
CA THR A 71 14.96 -21.22 11.68
C THR A 71 13.55 -20.99 12.21
N LEU A 72 13.28 -21.37 13.46
CA LEU A 72 11.96 -21.14 14.09
C LEU A 72 11.61 -19.66 14.22
N LYS A 73 12.56 -18.81 14.63
CA LYS A 73 12.34 -17.35 14.68
C LYS A 73 12.08 -16.77 13.29
N ASN A 74 12.82 -17.20 12.28
CA ASN A 74 12.63 -16.76 10.90
C ASN A 74 11.26 -17.17 10.36
N ARG A 75 10.74 -18.34 10.74
CA ARG A 75 9.36 -18.75 10.43
C ARG A 75 8.36 -17.73 11.00
N GLY A 76 8.51 -17.33 12.27
CA GLY A 76 7.67 -16.29 12.89
C GLY A 76 7.81 -14.91 12.24
N TYR A 77 9.03 -14.53 11.83
CA TYR A 77 9.26 -13.28 11.10
C TYR A 77 8.60 -13.27 9.73
N ALA A 78 8.62 -14.39 9.00
CA ALA A 78 7.93 -14.51 7.72
C ALA A 78 6.41 -14.33 7.87
N GLN A 79 5.80 -14.95 8.89
CA GLN A 79 4.38 -14.77 9.20
C GLN A 79 4.06 -13.31 9.54
N SER A 80 4.83 -12.70 10.45
CA SER A 80 4.67 -11.30 10.86
C SER A 80 4.82 -10.34 9.68
N CYS A 81 5.74 -10.65 8.77
CA CYS A 81 5.98 -9.87 7.56
C CYS A 81 4.78 -9.94 6.61
N ARG A 82 4.25 -11.14 6.33
CA ARG A 82 3.03 -11.32 5.53
C ARG A 82 1.85 -10.58 6.14
N TYR A 83 1.66 -10.69 7.46
CA TYR A 83 0.60 -10.00 8.18
C TYR A 83 0.70 -8.47 8.04
N LYS A 84 1.88 -7.88 8.28
CA LYS A 84 2.09 -6.44 8.14
C LYS A 84 1.84 -5.93 6.72
N ARG A 85 2.29 -6.67 5.69
CA ARG A 85 2.00 -6.34 4.29
C ARG A 85 0.51 -6.37 3.98
N LEU A 86 -0.18 -7.40 4.49
CA LEU A 86 -1.61 -7.56 4.32
C LEU A 86 -2.39 -6.40 4.98
N GLN A 87 -2.04 -6.06 6.22
CA GLN A 87 -2.62 -4.92 6.94
C GLN A 87 -2.38 -3.59 6.22
N HIS A 88 -1.15 -3.36 5.74
CA HIS A 88 -0.84 -2.15 4.97
C HIS A 88 -1.66 -2.05 3.68
N ARG A 89 -1.80 -3.16 2.93
CA ARG A 89 -2.67 -3.21 1.75
C ARG A 89 -4.12 -2.88 2.09
N HIS A 90 -4.68 -3.48 3.15
CA HIS A 90 -6.05 -3.20 3.58
C HIS A 90 -6.24 -1.74 4.00
N ALA A 91 -5.27 -1.14 4.69
CA ALA A 91 -5.32 0.27 5.06
C ALA A 91 -5.39 1.18 3.81
N LEU A 92 -4.53 0.92 2.81
CA LEU A 92 -4.54 1.65 1.54
C LEU A 92 -5.86 1.45 0.77
N GLU A 93 -6.42 0.24 0.77
CA GLU A 93 -7.72 -0.04 0.13
C GLU A 93 -8.86 0.71 0.81
N SER A 94 -8.85 0.78 2.15
CA SER A 94 -9.81 1.57 2.91
C SER A 94 -9.69 3.06 2.62
N GLU A 95 -8.46 3.59 2.58
CA GLU A 95 -8.21 5.01 2.27
C GLU A 95 -8.67 5.36 0.85
N LYS A 96 -8.32 4.52 -0.13
CA LYS A 96 -8.82 4.65 -1.51
C LYS A 96 -10.34 4.70 -1.54
N HIS A 97 -11.01 3.78 -0.83
CA HIS A 97 -12.47 3.72 -0.80
C HIS A 97 -13.08 5.01 -0.25
N ILE A 98 -12.55 5.53 0.86
CA ILE A 98 -12.99 6.80 1.46
C ILE A 98 -12.80 7.96 0.48
N LEU A 99 -11.62 8.07 -0.15
CA LEU A 99 -11.33 9.13 -1.11
C LEU A 99 -12.25 9.05 -2.35
N THR A 100 -12.54 7.85 -2.84
CA THR A 100 -13.50 7.65 -3.93
C THR A 100 -14.89 8.16 -3.56
N GLN A 101 -15.40 7.81 -2.37
CA GLN A 101 -16.69 8.32 -1.90
C GLN A 101 -16.71 9.85 -1.79
N GLN A 102 -15.65 10.47 -1.27
CA GLN A 102 -15.54 11.93 -1.17
C GLN A 102 -15.54 12.60 -2.55
N LEU A 103 -14.85 12.03 -3.53
CA LEU A 103 -14.85 12.53 -4.91
C LEU A 103 -16.26 12.46 -5.52
N GLU A 104 -16.97 11.35 -5.34
CA GLU A 104 -18.34 11.19 -5.83
C GLU A 104 -19.30 12.20 -5.20
N GLN A 105 -19.19 12.42 -3.89
CA GLN A 105 -19.97 13.44 -3.17
C GLN A 105 -19.70 14.85 -3.71
N LEU A 106 -18.43 15.21 -3.90
CA LEU A 106 -18.05 16.52 -4.44
C LEU A 106 -18.50 16.72 -5.88
N GLN A 107 -18.48 15.68 -6.71
CA GLN A 107 -19.00 15.74 -8.08
C GLN A 107 -20.52 15.98 -8.12
N CYS A 108 -21.26 15.33 -7.22
CA CYS A 108 -22.69 15.57 -7.04
C CYS A 108 -22.99 17.01 -6.63
N GLU A 109 -22.25 17.53 -5.63
CA GLU A 109 -22.40 18.92 -5.18
C GLU A 109 -22.03 19.93 -6.27
N LEU A 110 -20.93 19.71 -6.98
CA LEU A 110 -20.54 20.55 -8.11
C LEU A 110 -21.65 20.59 -9.17
N SER A 111 -22.21 19.44 -9.52
CA SER A 111 -23.31 19.33 -10.49
C SER A 111 -24.59 20.01 -10.02
N ARG A 112 -24.86 20.03 -8.71
CA ARG A 112 -25.97 20.77 -8.11
C ARG A 112 -25.75 22.27 -8.20
N VAL A 113 -24.59 22.75 -7.77
CA VAL A 113 -24.24 24.19 -7.77
C VAL A 113 -24.17 24.76 -9.18
N LEU A 114 -23.66 24.00 -10.16
CA LEU A 114 -23.66 24.42 -11.57
C LEU A 114 -25.07 24.63 -12.10
N ARG A 115 -26.02 23.72 -11.80
CA ARG A 115 -27.43 23.87 -12.16
C ARG A 115 -28.07 25.10 -11.51
N GLU A 116 -27.79 25.33 -10.23
CA GLU A 116 -28.27 26.52 -9.51
C GLU A 116 -27.72 27.81 -10.13
N ARG A 117 -26.41 27.86 -10.40
CA ARG A 117 -25.75 28.98 -11.09
C ARG A 117 -26.42 29.27 -12.44
N ASP A 118 -26.63 28.24 -13.26
CA ASP A 118 -27.20 28.39 -14.59
C ASP A 118 -28.66 28.88 -14.52
N ALA A 119 -29.44 28.38 -13.55
CA ALA A 119 -30.80 28.86 -13.30
C ALA A 119 -30.82 30.34 -12.87
N TYR A 120 -29.91 30.77 -11.98
CA TYR A 120 -29.81 32.18 -11.58
C TYR A 120 -29.33 33.08 -12.72
N LYS A 121 -28.34 32.63 -13.50
CA LYS A 121 -27.85 33.34 -14.68
C LYS A 121 -28.98 33.58 -15.70
N ALA A 122 -29.77 32.54 -15.99
CA ALA A 122 -30.91 32.66 -16.91
C ALA A 122 -31.99 33.63 -16.40
N ARG A 123 -32.23 33.71 -15.08
CA ARG A 123 -33.15 34.69 -14.48
C ARG A 123 -32.62 36.12 -14.59
N TYR A 124 -31.32 36.30 -14.34
CA TYR A 124 -30.65 37.59 -14.45
C TYR A 124 -30.67 38.14 -15.89
N GLU A 125 -30.32 37.32 -16.88
CA GLU A 125 -30.33 37.72 -18.30
C GLU A 125 -31.73 38.15 -18.76
N LYS A 126 -32.79 37.48 -18.30
CA LYS A 126 -34.18 37.90 -18.59
C LYS A 126 -34.49 39.30 -18.05
N LEU A 127 -34.07 39.60 -16.83
CA LEU A 127 -34.29 40.91 -16.20
C LEU A 127 -33.53 42.03 -16.92
N VAL A 128 -32.26 41.79 -17.28
CA VAL A 128 -31.44 42.75 -18.02
C VAL A 128 -32.05 43.03 -19.40
N ASN A 129 -32.41 41.99 -20.15
CA ASN A 129 -33.01 42.14 -21.47
C ASN A 129 -34.38 42.85 -21.43
N SER A 130 -35.19 42.64 -20.38
CA SER A 130 -36.45 43.37 -20.18
C SER A 130 -36.25 44.83 -19.74
N SER A 131 -35.16 45.14 -19.04
CA SER A 131 -34.78 46.52 -18.66
C SER A 131 -34.33 47.35 -19.87
N GLU A 132 -33.62 46.74 -20.82
CA GLU A 132 -33.16 47.41 -22.05
C GLU A 132 -34.28 47.59 -23.09
N ALA A 133 -35.35 46.80 -23.00
CA ALA A 133 -36.49 46.85 -23.92
C ALA A 133 -37.58 47.87 -23.55
N GLN A 134 -37.42 48.68 -22.49
CA GLN A 134 -38.29 49.84 -22.27
C GLN A 134 -37.72 51.07 -23.00
N PRO A 135 -38.38 51.58 -24.07
CA PRO A 135 -38.10 52.93 -24.54
C PRO A 135 -38.57 53.90 -23.45
N THR A 136 -37.67 54.78 -23.05
CA THR A 136 -37.98 55.99 -22.28
C THR A 136 -39.12 56.72 -22.97
N GLN A 137 -40.34 56.65 -22.40
CA GLN A 137 -41.39 57.59 -22.76
C GLN A 137 -40.92 58.98 -22.33
N THR A 138 -40.45 59.76 -23.30
CA THR A 138 -40.18 61.19 -23.13
C THR A 138 -41.53 61.89 -23.03
N ASN A 139 -42.04 62.01 -21.81
CA ASN A 139 -43.11 62.96 -21.49
C ASN A 139 -42.54 64.38 -21.60
N ASN A 140 -42.40 64.89 -22.81
CA ASN A 140 -42.19 66.31 -23.04
C ASN A 140 -43.56 67.03 -22.95
N PRO A 141 -43.72 68.04 -22.07
CA PRO A 141 -44.92 68.88 -22.11
C PRO A 141 -44.94 69.71 -23.40
N PRO A 142 -46.12 70.00 -23.98
CA PRO A 142 -46.21 70.80 -25.19
C PRO A 142 -45.81 72.26 -24.89
N SER A 143 -44.85 72.79 -25.66
CA SER A 143 -44.50 74.21 -25.65
C SER A 143 -45.68 75.06 -26.17
N PRO A 144 -45.97 76.23 -25.57
CA PRO A 144 -47.05 77.09 -26.03
C PRO A 144 -46.68 77.80 -27.33
N PRO A 145 -47.67 78.19 -28.16
CA PRO A 145 -47.44 78.81 -29.45
C PRO A 145 -46.90 80.24 -29.30
N THR A 146 -45.96 80.58 -30.17
CA THR A 146 -45.33 81.90 -30.27
C THR A 146 -46.31 82.91 -30.90
N ASP A 147 -46.94 83.74 -30.07
CA ASP A 147 -47.67 84.92 -30.56
C ASP A 147 -46.67 85.99 -31.01
N TYR A 148 -46.62 86.25 -32.32
CA TYR A 148 -45.97 87.42 -32.89
C TYR A 148 -46.97 88.59 -32.84
N PHE A 149 -46.68 89.62 -32.03
CA PHE A 149 -47.29 90.94 -32.17
C PHE A 149 -46.30 91.90 -32.83
N LEU A 150 -46.86 92.71 -33.74
CA LEU A 150 -46.23 93.69 -34.65
C LEU A 150 -45.26 94.67 -33.99
#